data_AF-A0A1H8H4R9-F1
#
_entry.id   AF-A0A1H8H4R9-F1
#
_cell.length_a   1.000
_cell.length_b   1.000
_cell.length_c   1.000
_cell.angle_alpha   90.00
_cell.angle_beta   90.00
_cell.angle_gamma   90.00
#
_symmetry.space_group_name_H-M   'P 1'
#
loop_
_entity.id
_entity.type
_entity.pdbx_description
1 polymer ?
#
loop_
_entity_poly.entity_id
_entity_poly.type
_entity_poly.pdbx_seq_one_letter_code
_entity_poly.pdbx_strand_id
1 'polypeptide(L)' 'MILVGNQRGGAKNLALHLLKEENEHVEVHEVRGFASRNLMAALNETYAISKATRCKQFLFSLSLNPPQNENVS' A
#
# COMPACT_ATOMS: atom_id res chain seq x y z
N MET A 1 1.19 -20.07 5.04
CA MET A 1 1.29 -18.60 5.11
C MET A 1 2.35 -18.15 4.13
N ILE A 2 2.04 -17.24 3.22
CA ILE A 2 3.00 -16.66 2.28
C ILE A 2 3.10 -15.16 2.55
N LEU A 3 4.33 -14.68 2.73
CA LEU A 3 4.65 -13.28 2.97
C LEU A 3 5.55 -12.78 1.84
N VAL A 4 5.10 -11.77 1.10
CA VAL A 4 5.86 -11.18 -0.01
C VAL A 4 6.11 -9.69 0.27
N GLY A 5 7.34 -9.38 0.64
CA GLY A 5 7.81 -8.01 0.85
C GLY A 5 8.34 -7.38 -0.44
N ASN A 6 8.10 -6.09 -0.65
CA ASN A 6 8.62 -5.36 -1.79
C ASN A 6 8.93 -3.89 -1.46
N GLN A 7 10.09 -3.41 -1.91
CA GLN A 7 10.47 -1.99 -1.84
C GLN A 7 10.05 -1.29 -3.13
N ARG A 8 9.36 -0.15 -3.03
CA ARG A 8 8.67 0.49 -4.16
C ARG A 8 8.97 1.98 -4.25
N GLY A 9 9.13 2.45 -5.49
CA GLY A 9 9.11 3.89 -5.82
C GLY A 9 7.79 4.35 -6.45
N GLY A 10 6.91 3.41 -6.84
CA GLY A 10 5.68 3.70 -7.58
C GLY A 10 4.44 3.82 -6.69
N ALA A 11 4.31 4.90 -5.93
CA ALA A 11 3.20 5.10 -4.99
C ALA A 11 1.82 5.09 -5.67
N LYS A 12 1.66 5.88 -6.74
CA LYS A 12 0.40 5.94 -7.51
C LYS A 12 0.02 4.59 -8.11
N ASN A 13 0.99 3.87 -8.67
CA ASN A 13 0.75 2.55 -9.26
C ASN A 13 0.31 1.53 -8.21
N LEU A 14 0.91 1.55 -7.02
CA LEU A 14 0.49 0.70 -5.91
C LEU A 14 -0.95 1.02 -5.48
N ALA A 15 -1.26 2.30 -5.31
CA ALA A 15 -2.58 2.73 -4.87
C ALA A 15 -3.68 2.32 -5.88
N LEU A 16 -3.44 2.52 -7.18
CA LEU A 16 -4.34 2.08 -8.25
C LEU A 16 -4.47 0.55 -8.29
N HIS A 17 -3.38 -0.18 -8.10
CA HIS A 17 -3.42 -1.64 -8.08
C HIS A 17 -4.25 -2.19 -6.92
N LEU A 18 -4.13 -1.60 -5.73
CA LEU A 18 -4.90 -2.00 -4.55
C LEU A 18 -6.40 -1.67 -4.68
N LEU A 19 -6.74 -0.57 -5.37
CA LEU A 19 -8.11 -0.10 -5.54
C LEU A 19 -8.71 -0.40 -6.92
N LYS A 20 -8.09 -1.32 -7.70
CA LYS A 20 -8.56 -1.63 -9.05
C LYS A 20 -9.96 -2.25 -9.01
N GLU A 21 -10.78 -1.98 -10.02
CA GLU A 21 -12.15 -2.49 -10.11
C GLU A 21 -12.21 -4.01 -10.30
N GLU A 22 -11.14 -4.62 -10.83
CA GLU A 22 -11.04 -6.07 -11.03
C GLU A 22 -10.67 -6.84 -9.75
N ASN A 23 -10.55 -6.17 -8.60
CA ASN A 23 -10.48 -6.85 -7.30
C ASN A 23 -11.90 -7.20 -6.85
N GLU A 24 -12.17 -8.48 -6.59
CA GLU A 24 -13.52 -8.93 -6.18
C GLU A 24 -14.03 -8.21 -4.92
N HIS A 25 -13.14 -8.02 -3.94
CA HIS A 25 -13.41 -7.30 -2.70
C HIS A 25 -12.21 -6.45 -2.30
N VAL A 26 -12.47 -5.20 -1.92
CA VAL A 26 -11.46 -4.28 -1.39
C VAL A 26 -12.03 -3.55 -0.20
N GLU A 27 -11.36 -3.69 0.94
CA GLU A 27 -11.64 -2.93 2.15
C GLU A 27 -10.35 -2.30 2.64
N VAL A 28 -10.35 -0.97 2.81
CA VAL A 28 -9.21 -0.26 3.41
C VAL A 28 -9.42 -0.23 4.92
N HIS A 29 -8.67 -1.07 5.64
CA HIS A 29 -8.80 -1.22 7.08
C HIS A 29 -8.34 0.03 7.87
N GLU A 30 -7.12 0.51 7.62
CA GLU A 30 -6.56 1.67 8.33
C GLU A 30 -5.64 2.49 7.41
N VAL A 31 -5.76 3.82 7.50
CA VAL A 31 -4.76 4.78 7.00
C VAL A 31 -4.40 5.69 8.16
N ARG A 32 -3.14 5.61 8.62
CA ARG A 32 -2.66 6.34 9.80
C ARG A 32 -1.36 7.09 9.53
N GLY A 33 -1.16 8.19 10.24
CA GLY A 33 0.06 9.00 10.14
C GLY A 33 0.17 9.88 8.89
N PHE A 34 -0.93 10.03 8.14
CA PHE A 34 -1.03 10.87 6.94
C PHE A 34 -2.01 12.01 7.16
N ALA A 35 -1.88 13.07 6.36
CA ALA A 35 -2.82 14.20 6.41
C ALA A 35 -4.23 13.80 5.94
N SER A 36 -4.33 12.79 5.08
CA SER A 36 -5.59 12.27 4.55
C SER A 36 -5.81 10.81 4.95
N ARG A 37 -7.09 10.44 5.14
CA ARG A 37 -7.52 9.05 5.36
C ARG A 37 -7.75 8.28 4.06
N ASN A 38 -7.64 8.94 2.91
CA ASN A 38 -7.78 8.29 1.61
C ASN A 38 -6.43 7.65 1.19
N LEU A 39 -6.45 6.37 0.83
CA LEU A 39 -5.24 5.60 0.47
C LEU A 39 -4.45 6.24 -0.69
N MET A 40 -5.13 6.73 -1.73
CA MET A 40 -4.45 7.40 -2.85
C MET A 40 -3.74 8.67 -2.40
N ALA A 41 -4.39 9.49 -1.59
CA ALA A 41 -3.83 10.73 -1.07
C ALA A 41 -2.65 10.45 -0.14
N ALA A 42 -2.77 9.47 0.77
CA ALA A 42 -1.69 9.05 1.67
C ALA A 42 -0.45 8.55 0.91
N LEU A 43 -0.62 7.69 -0.09
CA LEU A 43 0.50 7.23 -0.91
C LEU A 43 1.09 8.36 -1.75
N ASN A 44 0.29 9.30 -2.25
CA ASN A 44 0.81 10.47 -2.94
C ASN A 44 1.61 11.41 -2.01
N GLU A 45 1.22 11.52 -0.73
CA GLU A 45 1.97 12.26 0.29
C GLU A 45 3.37 11.66 0.49
N THR A 46 3.50 10.33 0.57
CA THR A 46 4.83 9.68 0.66
C THR A 46 5.72 10.00 -0.55
N TYR A 47 5.14 10.03 -1.76
CA TYR A 47 5.87 10.43 -2.97
C TYR A 47 6.34 11.87 -2.87
N ALA A 48 5.47 12.80 -2.48
CA ALA A 48 5.85 14.20 -2.28
C ALA A 48 6.98 14.36 -1.26
N ILE A 49 6.93 13.66 -0.13
CA ILE A 49 8.00 13.68 0.90
C ILE A 49 9.32 13.16 0.32
N SER A 50 9.28 12.06 -0.44
CA SER A 50 10.48 11.46 -1.03
C SER A 50 11.25 12.42 -1.94
N LYS A 51 10.55 13.37 -2.59
CA LYS A 51 11.15 14.39 -3.47
C LYS A 51 12.09 15.35 -2.73
N ALA A 52 11.93 15.49 -1.41
CA ALA A 52 12.84 16.25 -0.56
C ALA A 52 14.06 15.42 -0.09
N THR A 53 14.18 14.17 -0.55
CA THR A 53 15.24 13.23 -0.15
C THR A 53 15.95 12.64 -1.37
N ARG A 54 16.97 11.79 -1.13
CA ARG A 54 17.61 10.97 -2.19
C ARG A 54 16.98 9.57 -2.32
N CYS A 55 15.91 9.27 -1.59
CA CYS A 55 15.29 7.95 -1.56
C CYS A 55 14.48 7.68 -2.84
N LYS A 56 14.84 6.64 -3.58
CA LYS A 56 14.12 6.23 -4.82
C LYS A 56 13.00 5.23 -4.56
N GLN A 57 13.14 4.39 -3.54
CA GLN A 57 12.16 3.38 -3.12
C GLN A 57 11.70 3.69 -1.69
N PHE A 58 10.84 4.69 -1.57
CA PHE A 58 10.40 5.28 -0.30
C PHE A 58 9.21 4.55 0.33
N LEU A 59 8.67 3.53 -0.33
CA LEU A 59 7.60 2.67 0.18
C LEU A 59 8.08 1.24 0.39
N PHE A 60 7.55 0.61 1.42
CA PHE A 60 7.60 -0.84 1.60
C PHE A 60 6.17 -1.37 1.67
N SER A 61 5.90 -2.47 0.97
CA SER A 61 4.62 -3.18 1.05
C SER A 61 4.86 -4.63 1.44
N LEU A 62 3.97 -5.18 2.25
CA LEU A 62 3.91 -6.60 2.55
C LEU A 62 2.56 -7.15 2.12
N SER A 63 2.57 -8.12 1.21
CA SER A 63 1.38 -8.90 0.87
C SER A 63 1.37 -10.19 1.68
N LEU A 64 0.25 -10.45 2.35
CA LEU A 64 0.03 -11.63 3.16
C LEU A 64 -1.01 -12.51 2.48
N ASN A 65 -0.70 -13.78 2.28
CA ASN A 65 -1.67 -14.78 1.84
C ASN A 65 -1.80 -15.87 2.92
N PRO A 66 -2.89 -15.85 3.71
CA PRO A 66 -3.11 -16.83 4.76
C PRO A 66 -3.38 -18.23 4.17
N PRO A 67 -3.16 -19.30 4.94
CA PRO A 67 -3.75 -20.60 4.62
C PRO A 67 -5.27 -20.52 4.53
N GLN A 68 -5.89 -21.40 3.73
CA GLN A 68 -7.32 -21.34 3.38
C GLN A 68 -8.28 -21.32 4.59
N ASN A 69 -7.91 -21.95 5.70
CA ASN A 69 -8.77 -22.09 6.88
C ASN A 69 -8.35 -21.16 8.03
N GLU A 70 -7.44 -20.22 7.79
CA GLU A 70 -6.96 -19.30 8.82
C GLU A 70 -7.68 -17.96 8.73
N ASN A 71 -8.13 -17.46 9.88
CA ASN A 71 -8.67 -16.11 9.99
C ASN A 71 -7.54 -15.13 10.30
N VAL A 72 -7.27 -14.21 9.36
CA VAL A 72 -6.32 -13.12 9.54
C VAL A 72 -7.11 -11.81 9.51
N SER A 73 -7.55 -11.39 10.70
CA SER A 73 -8.18 -10.09 10.95
C SER A 73 -7.27 -9.20 11.78
#